data_AF-A0A075VEM2-F1
#
_entry.id   AF-A0A075VEM2-F1
#
_cell.length_a   1.000
_cell.length_b   1.000
_cell.length_c   1.000
_cell.angle_alpha   90.00
_cell.angle_beta   90.00
_cell.angle_gamma   90.00
#
_symmetry.space_group_name_H-M   'P 1'
#
loop_
_entity.id
_entity.type
_entity.pdbx_description
1 polymer ?
#
loop_
_entity_poly.entity_id
_entity_poly.type
_entity_poly.pdbx_seq_one_letter_code
_entity_poly.pdbx_strand_id
1 'polypeptide(L)' 'MTEFERYLRRAAEYHDDHPDQREGQAAFNQLKRERPDLAAEIRGTDLDPFDDSERLPAFLDHLATRMTRTVHLHPGKATA' A
#
# COMPACT_ATOMS: atom_id res chain seq x y z
N MET A 1 -9.57 6.13 -11.91
CA MET A 1 -8.79 5.09 -11.19
C MET A 1 -7.78 5.77 -10.29
N THR A 2 -7.99 5.73 -8.99
CA THR A 2 -7.07 6.27 -7.97
C THR A 2 -5.77 5.48 -7.93
N GLU A 3 -4.74 6.00 -7.23
CA GLU A 3 -3.51 5.24 -6.98
C GLU A 3 -3.83 3.94 -6.24
N PHE A 4 -4.69 4.00 -5.23
CA PHE A 4 -5.13 2.83 -4.46
C PHE A 4 -5.87 1.79 -5.32
N GLU A 5 -6.82 2.20 -6.16
CA GLU A 5 -7.53 1.28 -7.06
C GLU A 5 -6.57 0.59 -8.05
N ARG A 6 -5.55 1.32 -8.53
CA ARG A 6 -4.50 0.76 -9.38
C ARG A 6 -3.66 -0.27 -8.64
N TYR A 7 -3.30 0.03 -7.39
CA TYR A 7 -2.57 -0.87 -6.52
C TYR A 7 -3.36 -2.17 -6.28
N LEU A 8 -4.66 -2.08 -5.94
CA LEU A 8 -5.50 -3.26 -5.73
C LEU A 8 -5.51 -4.19 -6.94
N ARG A 9 -5.68 -3.63 -8.14
CA ARG A 9 -5.65 -4.43 -9.37
C ARG A 9 -4.32 -5.13 -9.57
N ARG A 10 -3.20 -4.42 -9.38
CA ARG A 10 -1.86 -5.00 -9.55
C ARG A 10 -1.50 -6.01 -8.47
N ALA A 11 -1.99 -5.83 -7.24
CA ALA A 11 -1.82 -6.80 -6.17
C ALA A 11 -2.58 -8.10 -6.47
N ALA A 12 -3.78 -8.01 -7.04
CA ALA A 12 -4.52 -9.17 -7.53
C ALA A 12 -3.80 -9.87 -8.69
N GLU A 13 -3.37 -9.13 -9.71
CA GLU A 13 -2.56 -9.66 -10.83
C GLU A 13 -1.29 -10.35 -10.32
N TYR A 14 -0.60 -9.73 -9.34
CA TYR A 14 0.62 -10.29 -8.76
C TYR A 14 0.35 -11.59 -7.98
N HIS A 15 -0.76 -11.67 -7.25
CA HIS A 15 -1.15 -12.89 -6.54
C HIS A 15 -1.50 -14.02 -7.51
N ASP A 16 -2.21 -13.73 -8.61
CA ASP A 16 -2.52 -14.72 -9.65
C ASP A 16 -1.25 -15.27 -10.31
N ASP A 17 -0.22 -14.43 -10.50
CA ASP A 17 1.09 -14.83 -11.03
C ASP A 17 1.96 -15.60 -10.01
N HIS A 18 1.66 -15.52 -8.71
CA HIS A 18 2.41 -16.14 -7.62
C HIS A 18 1.47 -16.90 -6.67
N PRO A 19 0.78 -17.96 -7.15
CA PRO A 19 -0.25 -18.66 -6.39
C PRO A 19 0.29 -19.44 -5.17
N ASP A 20 1.61 -19.55 -5.03
CA ASP A 20 2.29 -20.11 -3.86
C ASP A 20 2.36 -19.13 -2.68
N GLN A 21 2.15 -17.83 -2.93
CA GLN A 21 2.16 -16.80 -1.90
C GLN A 21 0.80 -16.67 -1.24
N ARG A 22 0.80 -16.45 0.08
CA ARG A 22 -0.42 -16.04 0.79
C ARG A 22 -0.85 -14.65 0.33
N GLU A 23 -2.14 -14.35 0.39
CA GLU A 23 -2.70 -13.06 -0.05
C GLU A 23 -1.97 -11.84 0.57
N GLY A 24 -1.74 -11.86 1.89
CA GLY A 24 -1.00 -10.80 2.58
C GLY A 24 0.47 -10.67 2.12
N GLN A 25 1.13 -11.80 1.86
CA GLN A 25 2.47 -11.84 1.32
C GLN A 25 2.54 -11.25 -0.09
N ALA A 26 1.62 -11.63 -0.97
CA ALA A 26 1.52 -11.13 -2.33
C ALA A 26 1.24 -9.62 -2.35
N ALA A 27 0.29 -9.16 -1.53
CA ALA A 27 -0.02 -7.74 -1.39
C ALA A 27 1.20 -6.93 -0.92
N PHE A 28 1.87 -7.37 0.14
CA PHE A 28 3.06 -6.67 0.65
C PHE A 28 4.21 -6.67 -0.35
N ASN A 29 4.45 -7.79 -1.04
CA ASN A 29 5.46 -7.88 -2.10
C ASN A 29 5.15 -6.92 -3.24
N GLN A 30 3.89 -6.81 -3.68
CA GLN A 30 3.50 -5.85 -4.70
C GLN A 30 3.69 -4.41 -4.22
N LEU A 31 3.33 -4.08 -2.98
CA LEU A 31 3.58 -2.75 -2.40
C LEU A 31 5.07 -2.42 -2.42
N LYS A 32 5.93 -3.36 -2.02
CA LYS A 32 7.38 -3.18 -2.02
C LYS A 32 7.95 -2.90 -3.42
N ARG A 33 7.33 -3.42 -4.48
CA ARG A 33 7.73 -3.16 -5.87
C ARG A 33 7.35 -1.74 -6.33
N GLU A 34 6.17 -1.25 -5.94
CA GLU A 34 5.65 0.04 -6.41
C GLU A 34 6.03 1.23 -5.52
N ARG A 35 6.04 1.01 -4.20
CA ARG A 35 6.23 2.01 -3.14
C ARG A 35 7.15 1.45 -2.04
N PRO A 36 8.45 1.24 -2.34
CA PRO A 36 9.40 0.68 -1.38
C PRO A 36 9.58 1.55 -0.12
N ASP A 37 9.35 2.86 -0.24
CA ASP A 37 9.27 3.82 0.85
C ASP A 37 8.18 3.44 1.86
N LEU A 38 6.95 3.25 1.36
CA LEU A 38 5.79 2.93 2.18
C LEU A 38 5.86 1.50 2.73
N ALA A 39 6.39 0.56 1.95
CA ALA A 39 6.63 -0.80 2.42
C ALA A 39 7.65 -0.84 3.57
N ALA A 40 8.68 0.01 3.55
CA ALA A 40 9.66 0.10 4.63
C ALA A 40 9.04 0.65 5.93
N GLU A 41 8.08 1.57 5.84
CA GLU A 41 7.33 2.09 7.00
C GLU A 41 6.44 1.00 7.66
N ILE A 42 5.90 0.08 6.86
CA ILE A 42 4.96 -0.95 7.32
C ILE A 42 5.67 -2.19 7.84
N ARG A 43 6.85 -2.53 7.29
CA ARG A 43 7.55 -3.78 7.57
C ARG A 43 7.77 -4.01 9.08
N GLY A 44 7.37 -5.16 9.58
CA GLY A 44 7.54 -5.58 10.97
C GLY A 44 6.61 -4.86 11.96
N THR A 45 5.62 -4.11 11.48
CA THR A 45 4.58 -3.49 12.32
C THR A 45 3.32 -4.34 12.36
N ASP A 46 2.33 -3.94 13.16
CA ASP A 46 1.01 -4.59 13.19
C ASP A 46 0.20 -4.40 11.89
N LEU A 47 0.70 -3.57 10.97
CA LEU A 47 0.15 -3.39 9.63
C LEU A 47 0.82 -4.30 8.59
N ASP A 48 1.86 -5.06 8.94
CA ASP A 48 2.57 -5.93 8.00
C ASP A 48 1.79 -7.24 7.78
N PRO A 49 1.22 -7.48 6.58
CA PRO A 49 0.45 -8.69 6.31
C PRO A 49 1.33 -9.82 5.73
N PHE A 50 2.65 -9.65 5.65
CA PHE A 50 3.54 -10.58 4.96
C PHE A 50 3.50 -12.00 5.56
N ASP A 51 3.55 -12.09 6.89
CA ASP A 51 3.53 -13.37 7.61
C ASP A 51 2.14 -13.77 8.13
N ASP A 52 1.21 -12.81 8.16
CA ASP A 52 -0.12 -12.94 8.76
C ASP A 52 -1.17 -12.21 7.90
N SER A 53 -1.88 -12.99 7.07
CA SER A 53 -2.93 -12.47 6.19
C SER A 53 -4.12 -11.88 6.94
N GLU A 54 -4.31 -12.16 8.24
CA GLU A 54 -5.40 -11.56 9.02
C GLU A 54 -5.24 -10.03 9.14
N ARG A 55 -4.02 -9.52 8.94
CA ARG A 55 -3.69 -8.08 8.95
C ARG A 55 -3.99 -7.38 7.63
N LEU A 56 -4.31 -8.12 6.57
CA LEU A 56 -4.56 -7.56 5.23
C LEU A 56 -5.62 -6.45 5.22
N PRO A 57 -6.76 -6.55 5.92
CA PRO A 57 -7.74 -5.45 5.96
C PRO A 57 -7.16 -4.15 6.54
N ALA A 58 -6.41 -4.22 7.64
CA ALA A 58 -5.79 -3.06 8.28
C ALA A 58 -4.70 -2.44 7.39
N PHE A 59 -3.93 -3.30 6.72
CA PHE A 59 -2.95 -2.89 5.71
C PHE A 59 -3.62 -2.13 4.55
N LEU A 60 -4.71 -2.66 3.98
CA LEU A 60 -5.42 -2.03 2.87
C LEU A 60 -6.04 -0.69 3.25
N ASP A 61 -6.62 -0.58 4.45
CA ASP A 61 -7.17 0.68 4.97
C ASP A 61 -6.08 1.76 5.14
N HIS A 62 -4.91 1.35 5.65
CA HIS A 62 -3.75 2.23 5.74
C HIS A 62 -3.32 2.75 4.36
N LEU A 63 -3.22 1.87 3.37
CA LEU A 63 -2.85 2.25 2.00
C LEU A 63 -3.88 3.18 1.36
N ALA A 64 -5.18 2.90 1.52
CA ALA A 64 -6.26 3.76 1.02
C ALA A 64 -6.10 5.19 1.56
N THR A 65 -5.76 5.34 2.85
CA THR A 65 -5.51 6.65 3.47
C THR A 65 -4.25 7.33 2.92
N ARG A 66 -3.14 6.59 2.75
CA ARG A 66 -1.85 7.13 2.31
C ARG A 66 -1.84 7.51 0.83
N MET A 67 -2.51 6.72 -0.01
CA MET A 67 -2.56 6.88 -1.47
C MET A 67 -3.70 7.81 -1.94
N THR A 68 -4.58 8.24 -1.03
CA THR A 68 -5.63 9.24 -1.32
C THR A 68 -5.28 10.65 -0.84
N ARG A 69 -4.23 10.81 -0.01
CA ARG A 69 -3.76 12.14 0.40
C ARG A 69 -3.09 12.87 -0.77
N THR A 70 -3.90 13.55 -1.56
CA THR A 70 -3.46 14.65 -2.43
C THR A 70 -2.79 15.68 -1.55
N VAL A 71 -1.49 15.91 -1.72
CA VAL A 71 -0.79 17.01 -1.08
C VAL A 71 -1.47 18.30 -1.51
N HIS A 72 -2.31 18.87 -0.65
CA HIS A 72 -2.65 20.29 -0.77
C HIS A 72 -1.36 21.04 -0.45
N LEU A 73 -0.63 21.39 -1.50
CA LEU A 73 0.34 22.47 -1.42
C LEU A 73 -0.45 23.68 -0.94
N HIS A 74 -0.28 24.06 0.33
CA HIS A 74 -0.71 25.37 0.77
C HIS A 74 -0.02 26.38 -0.16
N PRO A 75 -0.76 27.25 -0.87
CA PRO A 75 -0.13 28.39 -1.51
C PRO A 75 0.54 29.16 -0.36
N GLY A 76 1.87 29.17 -0.40
CA GLY A 76 2.68 29.88 0.58
C GLY A 76 2.16 31.30 0.70
N LYS A 77 2.05 31.75 1.95
CA LYS A 77 1.77 33.14 2.32
C LYS A 77 2.51 34.07 1.37
N ALA A 78 1.77 34.87 0.61
CA ALA A 78 2.31 36.10 0.06
C ALA A 78 2.69 36.98 1.27
N THR A 79 3.96 36.95 1.63
CA THR A 79 4.54 37.88 2.59
C THR A 79 4.56 39.28 1.98
N ALA A 80 3.85 40.18 2.69
CA ALA A 80 3.97 41.64 2.76
C ALA A 80 3.94 42.45 1.45
#